data_AF-A0A254R5H3-F1
#
_entry.id   AF-A0A254R5H3-F1
#
_cell.length_a   1.000
_cell.length_b   1.000
_cell.length_c   1.000
_cell.angle_alpha   90.00
_cell.angle_beta   90.00
_cell.angle_gamma   90.00
#
_symmetry.space_group_name_H-M   'P 1'
#
loop_
_entity.id
_entity.type
_entity.pdbx_description
1 polymer ?
#
loop_
_entity_poly.entity_id
_entity_poly.type
_entity_poly.pdbx_seq_one_letter_code
_entity_poly.pdbx_strand_id
1 'polypeptide(L)'
;MLTLHSVPDAFSAAECDRLCALAEAAPSAEARLVGAQRDHNIRRADLVWLDDLPDTGWVMDRLIDVVRVANRDVFDFALTDFSESPQIASYGAEKAGHFDWHADIGDGRLAARRKLTLVVQLSEPGDYEGGVLEVMPTSAVLTARRERGTAALFPAFALHRVTPVTQGRRRSLTVWAHGPAFR
;
A
#
# COMPACT_ATOMS: atom_id res chain seq x y z
N MET A 1 -11.50 15.52 -2.91
CA MET A 1 -12.70 14.64 -2.93
C MET A 1 -12.44 13.38 -2.11
N LEU A 2 -13.39 12.89 -1.30
CA LEU A 2 -13.26 11.58 -0.62
C LEU A 2 -13.54 10.47 -1.62
N THR A 3 -12.49 9.87 -2.18
CA THR A 3 -12.59 8.90 -3.26
C THR A 3 -11.44 7.90 -3.25
N LEU A 4 -11.59 6.86 -4.06
CA LEU A 4 -10.52 5.96 -4.47
C LEU A 4 -10.10 6.36 -5.88
N HIS A 5 -8.93 6.98 -6.02
CA HIS A 5 -8.38 7.41 -7.30
C HIS A 5 -7.39 6.37 -7.83
N SER A 6 -7.40 6.10 -9.14
CA SER A 6 -6.49 5.16 -9.78
C SER A 6 -5.63 5.86 -10.83
N VAL A 7 -4.33 5.59 -10.78
CA VAL A 7 -3.34 6.04 -11.79
C VAL A 7 -2.80 4.77 -12.47
N PRO A 8 -3.28 4.43 -13.68
CA PRO A 8 -2.75 3.30 -14.43
C PRO A 8 -1.30 3.58 -14.86
N ASP A 9 -0.55 2.50 -15.14
CA ASP A 9 0.83 2.57 -15.65
C ASP A 9 1.80 3.40 -14.78
N ALA A 10 1.52 3.53 -13.48
CA ALA A 10 2.40 4.23 -12.55
C ALA A 10 3.77 3.53 -12.44
N PHE A 11 3.76 2.20 -12.55
CA PHE A 11 4.94 1.35 -12.70
C PHE A 11 4.75 0.45 -13.91
N SER A 12 5.81 0.25 -14.67
CA SER A 12 5.83 -0.72 -15.77
C SER A 12 5.86 -2.15 -15.24
N ALA A 13 5.45 -3.09 -16.09
CA ALA A 13 5.57 -4.53 -15.84
C ALA A 13 6.97 -4.95 -15.35
N ALA A 14 8.02 -4.50 -16.05
CA ALA A 14 9.41 -4.83 -15.72
C ALA A 14 9.87 -4.23 -14.37
N GLU A 15 9.39 -3.03 -14.05
CA GLU A 15 9.63 -2.41 -12.73
C GLU A 15 8.93 -3.21 -11.61
N CYS A 16 7.69 -3.66 -11.83
CA CYS A 16 6.99 -4.53 -10.89
C CYS A 16 7.70 -5.86 -10.70
N ASP A 17 8.17 -6.50 -11.78
CA ASP A 17 8.93 -7.75 -11.72
C ASP A 17 10.21 -7.60 -10.90
N ARG A 18 10.94 -6.50 -11.11
CA ARG A 18 12.15 -6.17 -10.34
C ARG A 18 11.84 -6.05 -8.84
N LEU A 19 10.78 -5.32 -8.48
CA LEU A 19 10.39 -5.14 -7.07
C LEU A 19 9.94 -6.46 -6.43
N CYS A 20 9.17 -7.26 -7.15
CA CYS A 20 8.76 -8.59 -6.70
C CYS A 20 9.96 -9.51 -6.46
N ALA A 21 10.91 -9.55 -7.38
CA ALA A 21 12.13 -10.36 -7.25
C ALA A 21 13.00 -9.91 -6.07
N LEU A 22 13.15 -8.60 -5.85
CA LEU A 22 13.87 -8.06 -4.70
C LEU A 22 13.19 -8.44 -3.39
N ALA A 23 11.87 -8.33 -3.30
CA ALA A 23 11.12 -8.72 -2.10
C ALA A 23 11.17 -10.23 -1.83
N GLU A 24 11.27 -11.08 -2.87
CA GLU A 24 11.46 -12.52 -2.73
C GLU A 24 12.86 -12.91 -2.27
N ALA A 25 13.87 -12.19 -2.75
CA ALA A 25 15.27 -12.42 -2.41
C ALA A 25 15.65 -11.83 -1.04
N ALA A 26 14.87 -10.87 -0.54
CA ALA A 26 15.07 -10.29 0.78
C ALA A 26 15.06 -11.41 1.83
N PRO A 27 16.05 -11.48 2.72
CA PRO A 27 16.02 -12.45 3.80
C PRO A 27 14.71 -12.28 4.55
N SER A 28 13.98 -13.37 4.78
CA SER A 28 12.83 -13.44 5.70
C SER A 28 13.26 -13.20 7.17
N ALA A 29 14.34 -12.43 7.37
CA ALA A 29 14.84 -11.99 8.65
C ALA A 29 13.79 -11.04 9.20
N GLU A 30 12.96 -11.58 10.08
CA GLU A 30 11.97 -10.84 10.83
C GLU A 30 10.84 -10.29 9.96
N ALA A 31 9.90 -11.16 9.62
CA ALA A 31 8.48 -10.80 9.74
C ALA A 31 8.19 -10.42 11.22
N ARG A 32 8.85 -9.38 11.73
CA ARG A 32 8.42 -8.60 12.87
C ARG A 32 7.06 -8.10 12.43
N LEU A 33 6.03 -8.77 12.93
CA LEU A 33 4.81 -8.12 13.35
C LEU A 33 5.21 -6.73 13.82
N VAL A 34 4.95 -5.72 13.00
CA VAL A 34 5.15 -4.33 13.40
C VAL A 34 4.20 -4.12 14.57
N GLY A 35 4.75 -4.24 15.78
CA GLY A 35 4.03 -4.22 17.05
C GLY A 35 3.79 -5.62 17.63
N ALA A 36 4.55 -5.97 18.66
CA ALA A 36 4.37 -7.12 19.54
C ALA A 36 3.06 -7.11 20.36
N GLN A 37 2.00 -6.45 19.86
CA GLN A 37 0.65 -6.38 20.42
C GLN A 37 -0.40 -5.96 19.38
N ARG A 38 -0.38 -6.54 18.16
CA ARG A 38 -1.53 -6.41 17.26
C ARG A 38 -1.98 -7.79 16.80
N ASP A 39 -3.18 -8.11 17.26
CA ASP A 39 -3.96 -9.31 17.00
C ASP A 39 -3.69 -9.86 15.59
N HIS A 40 -3.18 -11.09 15.50
CA HIS A 40 -2.88 -11.77 14.21
C HIS A 40 -4.15 -11.96 13.34
N ASN A 41 -5.32 -11.65 13.90
CA ASN A 41 -6.60 -11.58 13.20
C ASN A 41 -6.77 -10.32 12.34
N ILE A 42 -6.00 -9.26 12.59
CA ILE A 42 -6.14 -8.00 11.84
C ILE A 42 -5.32 -8.04 10.55
N ARG A 43 -4.09 -8.59 10.55
CA ARG A 43 -3.23 -8.63 9.34
C ARG A 43 -2.42 -9.91 9.27
N ARG A 44 -2.43 -10.54 8.08
CA ARG A 44 -1.59 -11.69 7.72
C ARG A 44 -0.86 -11.39 6.41
N ALA A 45 0.35 -10.85 6.52
CA ALA A 45 1.20 -10.50 5.39
C ALA A 45 2.69 -10.53 5.79
N ASP A 46 3.57 -10.76 4.83
CA ASP A 46 5.02 -10.56 4.99
C ASP A 46 5.39 -9.19 4.44
N LEU A 47 6.23 -8.46 5.16
CA LEU A 47 6.53 -7.05 4.89
C LEU A 47 8.03 -6.87 4.67
N VAL A 48 8.38 -6.16 3.60
CA VAL A 48 9.75 -5.75 3.29
C VAL A 48 9.74 -4.24 3.08
N TRP A 49 10.59 -3.51 3.80
CA TRP A 49 10.75 -2.07 3.60
C TRP A 49 11.74 -1.81 2.48
N LEU A 50 11.50 -0.78 1.68
CA LEU A 50 12.37 -0.48 0.54
C LEU A 50 13.77 -0.04 0.96
N ASP A 51 13.91 0.56 2.15
CA ASP A 51 15.21 0.92 2.72
C ASP A 51 16.11 -0.31 2.97
N ASP A 52 15.51 -1.50 3.12
CA ASP A 52 16.21 -2.77 3.29
C ASP A 52 16.57 -3.44 1.95
N LEU A 53 16.14 -2.85 0.82
CA LEU A 53 16.34 -3.39 -0.53
C LEU A 53 17.40 -2.57 -1.29
N PRO A 54 18.37 -3.22 -1.95
CA PRO A 54 19.35 -2.52 -2.77
C PRO A 54 18.71 -1.95 -4.05
N ASP A 55 19.28 -0.85 -4.54
CA ASP A 55 18.96 -0.25 -5.85
C ASP A 55 17.48 0.14 -6.05
N THR A 56 16.78 0.51 -4.97
CA THR A 56 15.36 0.94 -4.97
C THR A 56 15.17 2.46 -4.86
N GLY A 57 16.25 3.26 -4.83
CA GLY A 57 16.17 4.72 -4.62
C GLY A 57 15.26 5.47 -5.60
N TRP A 58 15.18 5.00 -6.85
CA TRP A 58 14.31 5.57 -7.89
C TRP A 58 12.81 5.42 -7.59
N VAL A 59 12.43 4.47 -6.73
CA VAL A 59 11.02 4.16 -6.46
C VAL A 59 10.36 5.31 -5.72
N MET A 60 11.06 5.92 -4.75
CA MET A 60 10.51 7.05 -4.01
C MET A 60 10.27 8.26 -4.91
N ASP A 61 11.18 8.56 -5.84
CA ASP A 61 10.98 9.65 -6.81
C ASP A 61 9.72 9.41 -7.65
N ARG A 62 9.52 8.17 -8.12
CA ARG A 62 8.31 7.78 -8.87
C ARG A 62 7.04 7.95 -8.02
N LEU A 63 7.05 7.49 -6.78
CA LEU A 63 5.90 7.58 -5.87
C LEU A 63 5.55 9.04 -5.56
N ILE A 64 6.56 9.89 -5.33
CA ILE A 64 6.41 11.33 -5.10
C ILE A 64 5.72 11.98 -6.30
N ASP A 65 6.14 11.67 -7.53
CA ASP A 65 5.52 12.24 -8.73
C ASP A 65 4.06 11.84 -8.90
N VAL A 66 3.73 10.56 -8.65
CA VAL A 66 2.34 10.07 -8.70
C VAL A 66 1.49 10.79 -7.65
N VAL A 67 1.96 10.88 -6.41
CA VAL A 67 1.24 11.58 -5.33
C VAL A 67 1.09 13.06 -5.64
N ARG A 68 2.13 13.72 -6.16
CA ARG A 68 2.10 15.16 -6.47
C ARG A 68 0.99 15.49 -7.47
N VAL A 69 0.89 14.72 -8.56
CA VAL A 69 -0.13 14.91 -9.59
C VAL A 69 -1.52 14.61 -9.02
N ALA A 70 -1.71 13.44 -8.41
CA ALA A 70 -3.00 13.04 -7.87
C ALA A 70 -3.49 13.97 -6.73
N ASN A 71 -2.57 14.45 -5.87
CA ASN A 71 -2.92 15.38 -4.81
C ASN A 71 -3.39 16.71 -5.39
N ARG A 72 -2.66 17.29 -6.36
CA ARG A 72 -3.06 18.54 -7.02
C ARG A 72 -4.42 18.43 -7.71
N ASP A 73 -4.68 17.31 -8.40
CA ASP A 73 -5.83 17.21 -9.29
C ASP A 73 -7.09 16.67 -8.59
N VAL A 74 -6.97 15.97 -7.45
CA VAL A 74 -8.08 15.22 -6.84
C VAL A 74 -8.28 15.48 -5.35
N PHE A 75 -7.20 15.52 -4.56
CA PHE A 75 -7.29 15.46 -3.10
C PHE A 75 -7.12 16.80 -2.41
N ASP A 76 -6.21 17.63 -2.92
CA ASP A 76 -5.85 18.96 -2.41
C ASP A 76 -5.51 18.98 -0.92
N PHE A 77 -4.75 17.96 -0.45
CA PHE A 77 -4.25 17.96 0.92
C PHE A 77 -2.96 18.78 1.04
N ALA A 78 -2.79 19.44 2.17
CA ALA A 78 -1.51 20.02 2.58
C ALA A 78 -0.52 18.90 2.90
N LEU A 79 0.24 18.46 1.89
CA LEU A 79 1.32 17.49 2.05
C LEU A 79 2.63 18.22 2.31
N THR A 80 3.43 17.72 3.24
CA THR A 80 4.71 18.34 3.64
C THR A 80 5.91 17.44 3.38
N ASP A 81 5.75 16.13 3.49
CA ASP A 81 6.87 15.19 3.43
C ASP A 81 6.40 13.74 3.26
N PHE A 82 7.37 12.85 3.05
CA PHE A 82 7.25 11.40 3.18
C PHE A 82 8.19 10.97 4.30
N SER A 83 7.64 10.75 5.49
CA SER A 83 8.39 10.40 6.70
C SER A 83 8.56 8.89 6.92
N GLU A 84 8.10 8.06 5.98
CA GLU A 84 8.10 6.60 6.11
C GLU A 84 8.59 5.95 4.81
N SER A 85 9.44 4.93 4.93
CA SER A 85 9.88 4.12 3.78
C SER A 85 8.70 3.38 3.18
N PRO A 86 8.62 3.21 1.85
CA PRO A 86 7.63 2.36 1.24
C PRO A 86 7.79 0.91 1.69
N GLN A 87 6.68 0.19 1.69
CA GLN A 87 6.62 -1.20 2.11
C GLN A 87 6.04 -2.06 1.00
N ILE A 88 6.75 -3.13 0.64
CA ILE A 88 6.18 -4.23 -0.13
C ILE A 88 5.50 -5.19 0.85
N ALA A 89 4.21 -5.42 0.65
CA ALA A 89 3.43 -6.38 1.41
C ALA A 89 3.08 -7.59 0.54
N SER A 90 3.39 -8.79 1.03
CA SER A 90 3.10 -10.08 0.39
C SER A 90 2.01 -10.84 1.15
N TYR A 91 0.93 -11.19 0.45
CA TYR A 91 -0.22 -11.92 0.96
C TYR A 91 -0.34 -13.25 0.22
N GLY A 92 -0.04 -14.35 0.90
CA GLY A 92 -0.10 -15.70 0.32
C GLY A 92 -1.35 -16.48 0.71
N ALA A 93 -1.85 -17.32 -0.19
CA ALA A 93 -3.01 -18.17 0.04
C ALA A 93 -2.82 -19.18 1.18
N GLU A 94 -1.58 -19.63 1.42
CA GLU A 94 -1.22 -20.62 2.44
C GLU A 94 -1.64 -20.24 3.87
N LYS A 95 -1.82 -18.94 4.14
CA LYS A 95 -2.24 -18.39 5.43
C LYS A 95 -3.51 -17.55 5.34
N ALA A 96 -4.22 -17.64 4.20
CA ALA A 96 -5.32 -16.76 3.83
C ALA A 96 -4.94 -15.28 4.04
N GLY A 97 -3.82 -14.86 3.46
CA GLY A 97 -3.24 -13.54 3.69
C GLY A 97 -4.25 -12.41 3.47
N HIS A 98 -4.39 -11.51 4.44
CA HIS A 98 -5.36 -10.42 4.44
C HIS A 98 -4.90 -9.24 5.30
N PHE A 99 -5.66 -8.15 5.27
CA PHE A 99 -5.61 -7.09 6.27
C PHE A 99 -7.04 -6.60 6.46
N ASP A 100 -7.67 -6.86 7.60
CA ASP A 100 -9.06 -6.50 7.86
C ASP A 100 -9.25 -4.97 7.94
N TRP A 101 -10.50 -4.51 8.02
CA TRP A 101 -10.86 -3.10 8.01
C TRP A 101 -10.06 -2.27 9.01
N HIS A 102 -9.32 -1.29 8.50
CA HIS A 102 -8.51 -0.37 9.27
C HIS A 102 -8.40 0.99 8.58
N ALA A 103 -7.93 1.99 9.32
CA ALA A 103 -7.45 3.25 8.79
C ALA A 103 -5.92 3.31 8.97
N ASP A 104 -5.24 4.00 8.05
CA ASP A 104 -3.79 4.17 8.14
C ASP A 104 -3.38 5.30 9.07
N ILE A 105 -4.24 6.31 9.25
CA ILE A 105 -4.08 7.29 10.32
C ILE A 105 -4.30 6.64 11.69
N GLY A 106 -3.58 7.11 12.70
CA GLY A 106 -3.75 6.65 14.08
C GLY A 106 -2.90 7.44 15.07
N ASP A 107 -2.89 7.02 16.33
CA ASP A 107 -2.32 7.81 17.45
C ASP A 107 -0.78 7.89 17.46
N GLY A 108 -0.09 7.16 16.58
CA GLY A 108 1.37 7.20 16.49
C GLY A 108 1.88 8.52 15.89
N ARG A 109 3.07 8.98 16.30
CA ARG A 109 3.67 10.26 15.86
C ARG A 109 3.68 10.45 14.33
N LEU A 110 3.99 9.39 13.58
CA LEU A 110 3.97 9.42 12.10
C LEU A 110 2.57 9.13 11.56
N ALA A 111 1.90 8.11 12.10
CA ALA A 111 0.55 7.71 11.69
C ALA A 111 -0.44 8.88 11.76
N ALA A 112 -0.40 9.69 12.81
CA ALA A 112 -1.27 10.85 13.02
C ALA A 112 -1.12 11.95 11.94
N ARG A 113 0.00 11.93 11.21
CA ARG A 113 0.32 12.89 10.16
C ARG A 113 -0.01 12.37 8.76
N ARG A 114 -0.35 11.09 8.59
CA ARG A 114 -0.67 10.51 7.28
C ARG A 114 -1.92 11.18 6.69
N LYS A 115 -1.82 11.62 5.44
CA LYS A 115 -2.89 12.30 4.69
C LYS A 115 -3.38 11.44 3.53
N LEU A 116 -2.45 10.90 2.76
CA LEU A 116 -2.72 10.04 1.62
C LEU A 116 -2.02 8.72 1.79
N THR A 117 -2.76 7.66 1.51
CA THR A 117 -2.23 6.32 1.27
C THR A 117 -2.14 6.14 -0.24
N LEU A 118 -1.00 5.64 -0.70
CA LEU A 118 -0.82 5.15 -2.07
C LEU A 118 -0.44 3.66 -2.01
N VAL A 119 -1.14 2.84 -2.79
CA VAL A 119 -0.90 1.40 -2.94
C VAL A 119 -0.75 1.07 -4.43
N VAL A 120 0.41 0.56 -4.84
CA VAL A 120 0.65 0.04 -6.19
C VAL A 120 0.43 -1.46 -6.20
N GLN A 121 -0.36 -1.95 -7.15
CA GLN A 121 -0.55 -3.38 -7.38
C GLN A 121 0.65 -3.95 -8.15
N LEU A 122 1.39 -4.91 -7.56
CA LEU A 122 2.62 -5.44 -8.16
C LEU A 122 2.42 -6.80 -8.83
N SER A 123 1.52 -7.64 -8.30
CA SER A 123 1.20 -8.94 -8.91
C SER A 123 0.28 -8.79 -10.11
N GLU A 124 0.41 -9.68 -11.09
CA GLU A 124 -0.57 -9.80 -12.16
C GLU A 124 -1.93 -10.26 -11.62
N PRO A 125 -3.06 -9.77 -12.16
CA PRO A 125 -4.38 -10.21 -11.74
C PRO A 125 -4.60 -11.73 -11.85
N GLY A 126 -3.96 -12.37 -12.83
CA GLY A 126 -4.08 -13.81 -13.08
C GLY A 126 -3.27 -14.69 -12.12
N ASP A 127 -2.36 -14.11 -11.32
CA ASP A 127 -1.47 -14.87 -10.43
C ASP A 127 -2.08 -15.14 -9.05
N TYR A 128 -3.26 -14.57 -8.75
CA TYR A 128 -3.91 -14.72 -7.45
C TYR A 128 -5.43 -14.55 -7.52
N GLU A 129 -6.13 -15.21 -6.60
CA GLU A 129 -7.57 -15.02 -6.36
C GLU A 129 -7.81 -14.44 -4.96
N GLY A 130 -8.89 -13.66 -4.81
CA GLY A 130 -9.11 -12.86 -3.60
C GLY A 130 -8.13 -11.69 -3.52
N GLY A 131 -7.66 -11.33 -2.31
CA GLY A 131 -6.67 -10.26 -2.14
C GLY A 131 -7.17 -8.89 -2.58
N VAL A 132 -8.48 -8.67 -2.60
CA VAL A 132 -9.08 -7.46 -3.15
C VAL A 132 -8.82 -6.29 -2.19
N LEU A 133 -8.22 -5.21 -2.69
CA LEU A 133 -8.12 -3.96 -1.95
C LEU A 133 -9.46 -3.23 -2.03
N GLU A 134 -10.16 -3.20 -0.91
CA GLU A 134 -11.43 -2.52 -0.73
C GLU A 134 -11.22 -1.26 0.10
N VAL A 135 -11.80 -0.15 -0.32
CA VAL A 135 -11.71 1.16 0.34
C VAL A 135 -13.12 1.70 0.52
N MET A 136 -13.44 2.14 1.73
CA MET A 136 -14.71 2.74 2.10
C MET A 136 -14.48 4.21 2.47
N PRO A 137 -14.33 5.11 1.46
CA PRO A 137 -14.10 6.53 1.71
C PRO A 137 -15.35 7.28 2.20
N THR A 138 -16.53 6.69 2.01
CA THR A 138 -17.83 7.18 2.47
C THR A 138 -18.66 6.01 3.02
N SER A 139 -19.93 5.85 2.67
CA SER A 139 -20.74 4.68 3.04
C SER A 139 -20.61 3.51 2.06
N ALA A 140 -20.04 3.74 0.87
CA ALA A 140 -19.89 2.72 -0.15
C ALA A 140 -18.49 2.08 -0.10
N VAL A 141 -18.42 0.76 -0.28
CA VAL A 141 -17.17 0.05 -0.54
C VAL A 141 -16.83 0.19 -2.02
N LEU A 142 -15.65 0.70 -2.30
CA LEU A 142 -15.05 0.79 -3.63
C LEU A 142 -13.92 -0.24 -3.72
N THR A 143 -13.75 -0.82 -4.90
CA THR A 143 -12.67 -1.79 -5.17
C THR A 143 -11.58 -1.13 -6.00
N ALA A 144 -10.33 -1.29 -5.58
CA ALA A 144 -9.19 -0.81 -6.35
C ALA A 144 -8.99 -1.66 -7.61
N ARG A 145 -8.51 -1.00 -8.65
CA ARG A 145 -8.05 -1.63 -9.89
C ARG A 145 -6.96 -2.67 -9.60
N ARG A 146 -7.03 -3.82 -10.28
CA ARG A 146 -6.14 -4.98 -10.07
C ARG A 146 -5.00 -5.04 -11.09
N GLU A 147 -5.07 -4.23 -12.13
CA GLU A 147 -4.10 -4.16 -13.21
C GLU A 147 -2.72 -3.84 -12.63
N ARG A 148 -1.74 -4.72 -12.91
CA ARG A 148 -0.36 -4.57 -12.43
C ARG A 148 0.18 -3.19 -12.82
N GLY A 149 0.93 -2.58 -11.92
CA GLY A 149 1.51 -1.26 -12.10
C GLY A 149 0.56 -0.10 -11.80
N THR A 150 -0.73 -0.37 -11.56
CA THR A 150 -1.70 0.67 -11.21
C THR A 150 -1.51 1.12 -9.76
N ALA A 151 -1.44 2.43 -9.53
CA ALA A 151 -1.46 3.03 -8.21
C ALA A 151 -2.89 3.40 -7.80
N ALA A 152 -3.31 2.96 -6.62
CA ALA A 152 -4.53 3.37 -5.95
C ALA A 152 -4.20 4.38 -4.86
N LEU A 153 -4.86 5.55 -4.88
CA LEU A 153 -4.71 6.60 -3.88
C LEU A 153 -6.03 6.87 -3.18
N PHE A 154 -5.97 7.05 -1.86
CA PHE A 154 -7.12 7.40 -1.05
C PHE A 154 -6.69 8.11 0.24
N PRO A 155 -7.60 8.87 0.89
CA PRO A 155 -7.28 9.52 2.16
C PRO A 155 -6.91 8.50 3.24
N ALA A 156 -5.85 8.75 4.00
CA ALA A 156 -5.33 7.80 4.99
C ALA A 156 -6.29 7.50 6.16
N PHE A 157 -7.34 8.31 6.32
CA PHE A 157 -8.43 8.08 7.29
C PHE A 157 -9.60 7.27 6.73
N ALA A 158 -9.60 6.93 5.44
CA ALA A 158 -10.61 6.05 4.87
C ALA A 158 -10.40 4.62 5.39
N LEU A 159 -11.50 3.97 5.80
CA LEU A 159 -11.46 2.56 6.15
C LEU A 159 -11.15 1.75 4.90
N HIS A 160 -10.23 0.79 5.00
CA HIS A 160 -9.89 -0.08 3.91
C HIS A 160 -9.42 -1.44 4.41
N ARG A 161 -9.45 -2.43 3.51
CA ARG A 161 -9.00 -3.79 3.79
C ARG A 161 -8.42 -4.46 2.55
N VAL A 162 -7.67 -5.53 2.77
CA VAL A 162 -7.31 -6.52 1.75
C VAL A 162 -8.06 -7.81 2.09
N THR A 163 -8.99 -8.24 1.23
CA THR A 163 -9.71 -9.49 1.44
C THR A 163 -8.76 -10.70 1.42
N PRO A 164 -9.12 -11.84 2.03
CA PRO A 164 -8.26 -13.02 2.02
C PRO A 164 -7.85 -13.45 0.61
N VAL A 165 -6.54 -13.67 0.42
CA VAL A 165 -6.02 -14.36 -0.77
C VAL A 165 -6.37 -15.84 -0.66
N THR A 166 -7.03 -16.38 -1.68
CA THR A 166 -7.51 -17.78 -1.70
C THR A 166 -6.70 -18.66 -2.63
N GLN A 167 -6.02 -18.08 -3.63
CA GLN A 167 -5.07 -18.76 -4.50
C GLN A 167 -3.89 -17.84 -4.83
N GLY A 168 -2.72 -18.43 -5.03
CA GLY A 168 -1.51 -17.70 -5.41
C GLY A 168 -1.01 -16.74 -4.34
N ARG A 169 -0.37 -15.64 -4.79
CA ARG A 169 0.24 -14.64 -3.90
C ARG A 169 0.10 -13.23 -4.47
N ARG A 170 -0.52 -12.34 -3.68
CA ARG A 170 -0.64 -10.92 -4.00
C ARG A 170 0.50 -10.13 -3.38
N ARG A 171 1.12 -9.25 -4.17
CA ARG A 171 2.08 -8.24 -3.71
C ARG A 171 1.59 -6.83 -4.03
N SER A 172 1.85 -5.91 -3.11
CA SER A 172 1.60 -4.49 -3.31
C SER A 172 2.71 -3.65 -2.67
N LEU A 173 2.98 -2.48 -3.25
CA LEU A 173 3.87 -1.45 -2.71
C LEU A 173 3.04 -0.33 -2.08
N THR A 174 3.23 -0.04 -0.81
CA THR A 174 2.48 0.99 -0.08
C THR A 174 3.40 2.09 0.42
N VAL A 175 2.99 3.34 0.32
CA VAL A 175 3.63 4.49 0.97
C VAL A 175 2.57 5.48 1.45
N TRP A 176 2.95 6.32 2.43
CA TRP A 176 2.10 7.37 2.96
C TRP A 176 2.74 8.74 2.77
N ALA A 177 1.93 9.72 2.35
CA ALA A 177 2.30 11.12 2.36
C ALA A 177 1.78 11.79 3.63
N HIS A 178 2.60 12.64 4.23
CA HIS A 178 2.35 13.26 5.54
C HIS A 178 2.06 14.74 5.40
N GLY A 179 1.38 15.30 6.41
CA GLY A 179 1.02 16.71 6.49
C GLY A 179 0.81 17.18 7.93
N PRO A 180 0.38 18.44 8.14
CA PRO A 180 -0.04 18.94 9.44
C PRO A 180 -1.31 18.22 9.92
N ALA A 181 -1.62 18.26 11.22
CA ALA A 181 -2.86 17.70 11.75
C ALA A 181 -4.11 18.20 10.98
N PHE A 182 -5.15 17.36 10.87
CA PHE A 182 -6.45 17.82 10.39
C PHE A 182 -6.99 18.91 11.34
N ARG A 183 -7.55 19.96 10.77
CA ARG A 183 -8.12 21.11 11.50
C ARG A 183 -9.51 21.38 10.98
#